data_AF-A0A846K0K5-F1
#
_entry.id   AF-A0A846K0K5-F1
#
_cell.length_a   1.000
_cell.length_b   1.000
_cell.length_c   1.000
_cell.angle_alpha   90.00
_cell.angle_beta   90.00
_cell.angle_gamma   90.00
#
_symmetry.space_group_name_H-M   'P 1'
#
loop_
_entity.id
_entity.type
_entity.pdbx_description
1 polymer ?
#
loop_
_entity_poly.entity_id
_entity_poly.type
_entity_poly.pdbx_seq_one_letter_code
_entity_poly.pdbx_strand_id
1 'polypeptide(L)'
;MFSVYYRLKGVVHIARDNFKEENNTSNKEFDNISQIDKEDLYLLNIQAEAQIFMIYSYMLQYVSTLQGIEVIRLKYSENYESQPEPDPDKTAFEAAKIQVLFQSILTQISVTQYGRFYEHYEQLNADQINVARFATYEILLGNIVSVISYLLNYIGVKNIYIVDHNSPIYGD
;
A
#
# COMPACT_ATOMS: atom_id res chain seq x y z
N MET A 1 -28.30 -20.14 -9.55
CA MET A 1 -27.69 -18.82 -9.24
C MET A 1 -28.46 -18.00 -8.18
N PHE A 2 -29.37 -18.58 -7.37
CA PHE A 2 -30.19 -17.85 -6.38
C PHE A 2 -29.84 -18.13 -4.90
N SER A 3 -28.82 -18.95 -4.63
CA SER A 3 -28.47 -19.38 -3.26
C SER A 3 -27.54 -18.39 -2.51
N VAL A 4 -26.78 -17.57 -3.24
CA VAL A 4 -25.78 -16.65 -2.63
C VAL A 4 -26.44 -15.38 -2.08
N TYR A 5 -27.55 -14.93 -2.67
CA TYR A 5 -28.20 -13.66 -2.30
C TYR A 5 -28.88 -13.70 -0.92
N TYR A 6 -29.39 -14.86 -0.49
CA TYR A 6 -30.00 -15.03 0.84
C TYR A 6 -28.97 -15.13 1.96
N ARG A 7 -27.78 -15.70 1.69
CA ARG A 7 -26.67 -15.73 2.67
C ARG A 7 -26.13 -14.33 2.98
N LEU A 8 -26.08 -13.45 1.97
CA LEU A 8 -25.60 -12.08 2.17
C LEU A 8 -26.57 -11.22 2.98
N LYS A 9 -27.89 -11.35 2.78
CA LYS A 9 -28.87 -10.60 3.59
C LYS A 9 -28.89 -11.03 5.07
N GLY A 10 -28.70 -12.32 5.35
CA GLY A 10 -28.58 -12.82 6.74
C GLY A 10 -27.34 -12.28 7.44
N VAL A 11 -26.20 -12.26 6.76
CA VAL A 11 -24.94 -11.72 7.31
C VAL A 11 -25.00 -10.20 7.52
N VAL A 12 -25.63 -9.46 6.60
CA VAL A 12 -25.77 -8.00 6.73
C VAL A 12 -26.71 -7.60 7.86
N HIS A 13 -27.77 -8.37 8.12
CA HIS A 13 -28.65 -8.12 9.26
C HIS A 13 -27.97 -8.42 10.60
N ILE A 14 -27.24 -9.53 10.71
CA ILE A 14 -26.46 -9.86 11.92
C ILE A 14 -25.37 -8.80 12.16
N ALA A 15 -24.69 -8.33 11.11
CA ALA A 15 -23.70 -7.26 11.23
C ALA A 15 -24.32 -5.92 11.65
N ARG A 16 -25.53 -5.59 11.17
CA ARG A 16 -26.22 -4.33 11.49
C ARG A 16 -26.80 -4.31 12.90
N ASP A 17 -27.27 -5.45 13.40
CA ASP A 17 -27.81 -5.56 14.75
C ASP A 17 -26.67 -5.61 15.79
N ASN A 18 -25.54 -6.26 15.47
CA ASN A 18 -24.31 -6.18 16.27
C ASN A 18 -23.77 -4.73 16.34
N PHE A 19 -23.80 -3.98 15.22
CA PHE A 19 -23.38 -2.57 15.19
C PHE A 19 -24.29 -1.65 16.03
N LYS A 20 -25.55 -2.02 16.24
CA LYS A 20 -26.49 -1.23 17.05
C LYS A 20 -26.39 -1.53 18.54
N GLU A 21 -26.06 -2.77 18.92
CA GLU A 21 -25.80 -3.10 20.33
C GLU A 21 -24.45 -2.54 20.81
N GLU A 22 -23.42 -2.51 19.95
CA GLU A 22 -22.10 -1.91 20.27
C GLU A 22 -22.18 -0.40 20.57
N ASN A 23 -23.12 0.32 19.97
CA ASN A 23 -23.26 1.78 20.16
C ASN A 23 -23.87 2.18 21.52
N ASN A 24 -24.41 1.25 22.30
CA ASN A 24 -24.88 1.53 23.67
C ASN A 24 -23.86 1.13 24.76
N THR A 25 -22.76 0.48 24.39
CA THR A 25 -21.62 0.14 25.27
C THR A 25 -20.33 0.89 24.92
N SER A 26 -20.22 1.50 23.73
CA SER A 26 -18.97 2.09 23.21
C SER A 26 -18.41 3.29 23.99
N ASN A 27 -19.21 3.96 24.83
CA ASN A 27 -18.75 5.15 25.56
C ASN A 27 -18.05 4.83 26.89
N LYS A 28 -17.83 3.55 27.24
CA LYS A 28 -17.15 3.18 28.50
C LYS A 28 -15.82 2.44 28.34
N GLU A 29 -15.49 1.93 27.17
CA GLU A 29 -14.29 1.07 27.00
C GLU A 29 -13.02 1.81 26.56
N PHE A 30 -13.11 3.03 26.02
CA PHE A 30 -11.94 3.81 25.58
C PHE A 30 -11.41 4.84 26.60
N ASP A 31 -12.10 5.04 27.73
CA ASP A 31 -11.73 6.05 28.73
C ASP A 31 -10.47 5.68 29.53
N ASN A 32 -10.01 4.43 29.46
CA ASN A 32 -8.91 3.91 30.28
C ASN A 32 -7.66 3.46 29.47
N ILE A 33 -7.54 3.92 28.22
CA ILE A 33 -6.40 3.61 27.35
C ILE A 33 -5.24 4.58 27.63
N SER A 34 -4.02 4.05 27.75
CA SER A 34 -2.83 4.88 27.99
C SER A 34 -2.60 5.84 26.83
N GLN A 35 -1.92 6.96 27.09
CA GLN A 35 -1.59 7.92 26.03
C GLN A 35 -0.71 7.28 24.94
N ILE A 36 0.16 6.37 25.34
CA ILE A 36 1.05 5.60 24.46
C ILE A 36 0.23 4.72 23.51
N ASP A 37 -0.73 3.96 24.03
CA ASP A 37 -1.60 3.11 23.21
C ASP A 37 -2.46 3.92 22.21
N LYS A 38 -2.88 5.14 22.59
CA LYS A 38 -3.61 6.04 21.66
C LYS A 38 -2.74 6.47 20.48
N GLU A 39 -1.47 6.77 20.75
CA GLU A 39 -0.51 7.15 19.71
C GLU A 39 -0.16 5.96 18.81
N ASP A 40 -0.04 4.76 19.38
CA ASP A 40 0.16 3.53 18.61
C ASP A 40 -1.03 3.20 17.71
N LEU A 41 -2.25 3.30 18.23
CA LEU A 41 -3.46 3.16 17.41
C LEU A 41 -3.50 4.17 16.26
N TYR A 42 -3.08 5.40 16.52
CA TYR A 42 -2.99 6.43 15.49
C TYR A 42 -1.95 6.05 14.40
N LEU A 43 -0.76 5.61 14.80
CA LEU A 43 0.28 5.15 13.86
C LEU A 43 -0.17 3.92 13.05
N LEU A 44 -0.85 2.97 13.69
CA LEU A 44 -1.39 1.77 13.04
C LEU A 44 -2.48 2.11 12.01
N ASN A 45 -3.33 3.10 12.30
CA ASN A 45 -4.33 3.57 11.33
C ASN A 45 -3.66 4.18 10.09
N ILE A 46 -2.65 5.04 10.27
CA ILE A 46 -1.88 5.60 9.14
C ILE A 46 -1.17 4.48 8.36
N GLN A 47 -0.61 3.49 9.06
CA GLN A 47 0.04 2.35 8.43
C GLN A 47 -0.93 1.56 7.55
N ALA A 48 -2.15 1.30 8.05
CA ALA A 48 -3.19 0.60 7.30
C ALA A 48 -3.61 1.39 6.05
N GLU A 49 -3.80 2.70 6.16
CA GLU A 49 -4.10 3.57 5.01
C GLU A 49 -2.98 3.54 3.97
N ALA A 50 -1.73 3.67 4.40
CA ALA A 50 -0.57 3.61 3.51
C ALA A 50 -0.48 2.25 2.78
N GLN A 51 -0.77 1.14 3.46
CA GLN A 51 -0.82 -0.19 2.86
C GLN A 51 -1.91 -0.30 1.77
N ILE A 52 -3.07 0.33 1.94
CA ILE A 52 -4.11 0.37 0.91
C ILE A 52 -3.59 1.05 -0.36
N PHE A 53 -2.88 2.18 -0.22
CA PHE A 53 -2.29 2.86 -1.38
C PHE A 53 -1.15 2.06 -2.03
N MET A 54 -0.39 1.30 -1.24
CA MET A 54 0.59 0.35 -1.79
C MET A 54 -0.11 -0.73 -2.64
N ILE A 55 -1.20 -1.32 -2.16
CA ILE A 55 -2.00 -2.29 -2.94
C ILE A 55 -2.51 -1.66 -4.24
N TYR A 56 -3.07 -0.45 -4.16
CA TYR A 56 -3.54 0.29 -5.33
C TYR A 56 -2.41 0.52 -6.36
N SER A 57 -1.21 0.84 -5.91
CA SER A 57 -0.05 1.01 -6.79
C SER A 57 0.33 -0.27 -7.54
N TYR A 58 0.26 -1.43 -6.88
CA TYR A 58 0.50 -2.72 -7.53
C TYR A 58 -0.58 -3.07 -8.54
N MET A 59 -1.84 -2.69 -8.28
CA MET A 59 -2.91 -2.83 -9.26
C MET A 59 -2.63 -1.99 -10.51
N LEU A 60 -2.11 -0.77 -10.37
CA LEU A 60 -1.70 0.04 -11.51
C LEU A 60 -0.53 -0.58 -12.29
N GLN A 61 0.47 -1.15 -11.61
CA GLN A 61 1.55 -1.89 -12.29
C GLN A 61 1.04 -3.11 -13.07
N TYR A 62 0.06 -3.82 -12.50
CA TYR A 62 -0.60 -4.91 -13.20
C TYR A 62 -1.35 -4.40 -14.46
N VAL A 63 -2.08 -3.29 -14.35
CA VAL A 63 -2.75 -2.67 -15.51
C VAL A 63 -1.74 -2.23 -16.57
N SER A 64 -0.63 -1.60 -16.18
CA SER A 64 0.47 -1.24 -17.09
C SER A 64 1.01 -2.45 -17.85
N THR A 65 1.15 -3.59 -17.15
CA THR A 65 1.58 -4.85 -17.79
C THR A 65 0.56 -5.33 -18.83
N LEU A 66 -0.74 -5.29 -18.52
CA LEU A 66 -1.79 -5.64 -19.47
C LEU A 66 -1.80 -4.70 -20.69
N GLN A 67 -1.60 -3.40 -20.46
CA GLN A 67 -1.47 -2.42 -21.53
C GLN A 67 -0.28 -2.72 -22.43
N GLY A 68 0.89 -3.06 -21.86
CA GLY A 68 2.07 -3.43 -22.64
C GLY A 68 1.87 -4.70 -23.48
N ILE A 69 1.17 -5.70 -22.94
CA ILE A 69 0.77 -6.89 -23.71
C ILE A 69 -0.12 -6.49 -24.90
N GLU A 70 -1.05 -5.57 -24.69
CA GLU A 70 -1.96 -5.12 -25.74
C GLU A 70 -1.25 -4.31 -26.82
N VAL A 71 -0.31 -3.42 -26.46
CA VAL A 71 0.57 -2.72 -27.43
C VAL A 71 1.25 -3.73 -28.36
N ILE A 72 1.84 -4.79 -27.79
CA ILE A 72 2.50 -5.83 -28.57
C ILE A 72 1.49 -6.56 -29.47
N ARG A 73 0.31 -6.91 -28.95
CA ARG A 73 -0.73 -7.58 -29.75
C ARG A 73 -1.19 -6.72 -30.92
N LEU A 74 -1.44 -5.44 -30.70
CA LEU A 74 -1.90 -4.51 -31.72
C LEU A 74 -0.89 -4.39 -32.86
N LYS A 75 0.41 -4.33 -32.55
CA LYS A 75 1.49 -4.28 -33.53
C LYS A 75 1.47 -5.41 -34.58
N TYR A 76 0.91 -6.57 -34.22
CA TYR A 76 0.77 -7.72 -35.12
C TYR A 76 -0.66 -7.96 -35.61
N SER A 77 -1.59 -7.04 -35.32
CA SER A 77 -2.98 -7.12 -35.77
C SER A 77 -3.16 -6.47 -37.15
N GLU A 78 -4.04 -7.04 -37.98
CA GLU A 78 -4.36 -6.50 -39.31
C GLU A 78 -5.08 -5.12 -39.25
N ASN A 79 -5.54 -4.71 -38.05
CA ASN A 79 -6.34 -3.49 -37.82
C ASN A 79 -5.60 -2.42 -36.99
N TYR A 80 -4.26 -2.44 -36.97
CA TYR A 80 -3.39 -1.59 -36.13
C TYR A 80 -3.79 -0.10 -36.13
N GLU A 81 -4.06 0.50 -37.30
CA GLU A 81 -4.31 1.94 -37.41
C GLU A 81 -5.67 2.41 -36.85
N SER A 82 -6.57 1.48 -36.51
CA SER A 82 -7.94 1.80 -36.11
C SER A 82 -8.20 1.77 -34.60
N GLN A 83 -7.23 1.31 -33.80
CA GLN A 83 -7.41 1.15 -32.36
C GLN A 83 -6.59 2.18 -31.56
N PRO A 84 -7.17 2.77 -30.49
CA PRO A 84 -6.40 3.63 -29.59
C PRO A 84 -5.33 2.81 -28.88
N GLU A 85 -4.07 3.19 -29.07
CA GLU A 85 -2.94 2.55 -28.43
C GLU A 85 -2.91 2.91 -26.93
N PRO A 86 -2.89 1.92 -26.02
CA PRO A 86 -2.77 2.19 -24.59
C PRO A 86 -1.35 2.67 -24.24
N ASP A 87 -1.23 3.41 -23.14
CA ASP A 87 0.03 3.98 -22.66
C ASP A 87 0.49 3.27 -21.36
N PRO A 88 1.23 2.16 -21.47
CA PRO A 88 1.69 1.39 -20.32
C PRO A 88 2.70 2.17 -19.46
N ASP A 89 3.56 2.97 -20.08
CA ASP A 89 4.67 3.64 -19.40
C ASP A 89 4.18 4.76 -18.49
N LYS A 90 3.16 5.51 -18.92
CA LYS A 90 2.49 6.48 -18.05
C LYS A 90 1.86 5.81 -16.84
N THR A 91 1.17 4.68 -17.03
CA THR A 91 0.53 3.96 -15.93
C THR A 91 1.57 3.41 -14.95
N ALA A 92 2.69 2.87 -15.43
CA ALA A 92 3.81 2.43 -14.60
C ALA A 92 4.43 3.61 -13.82
N PHE A 93 4.59 4.77 -14.46
CA PHE A 93 5.13 5.97 -13.84
C PHE A 93 4.24 6.50 -12.71
N GLU A 94 2.92 6.54 -12.91
CA GLU A 94 1.97 6.89 -11.85
C GLU A 94 2.03 5.91 -10.67
N ALA A 95 2.10 4.60 -10.95
CA ALA A 95 2.22 3.59 -9.91
C ALA A 95 3.49 3.77 -9.06
N ALA A 96 4.63 4.01 -9.70
CA ALA A 96 5.91 4.18 -9.01
C ALA A 96 5.94 5.42 -8.11
N LYS A 97 5.28 6.52 -8.50
CA LYS A 97 5.13 7.72 -7.64
C LYS A 97 4.41 7.38 -6.34
N ILE A 98 3.31 6.63 -6.43
CA ILE A 98 2.52 6.20 -5.27
C ILE A 98 3.38 5.30 -4.37
N GLN A 99 4.11 4.34 -4.95
CA GLN A 99 4.99 3.45 -4.18
C GLN A 99 6.05 4.19 -3.37
N VAL A 100 6.75 5.15 -3.99
CA VAL A 100 7.77 5.96 -3.29
C VAL A 100 7.14 6.75 -2.15
N LEU A 101 6.00 7.41 -2.39
CA LEU A 101 5.32 8.22 -1.39
C LEU A 101 4.90 7.38 -0.19
N PHE A 102 4.13 6.31 -0.42
CA PHE A 102 3.53 5.55 0.67
C PHE A 102 4.52 4.61 1.36
N GLN A 103 5.52 4.09 0.66
CA GLN A 103 6.63 3.39 1.32
C GLN A 103 7.43 4.34 2.22
N SER A 104 7.59 5.61 1.84
CA SER A 104 8.27 6.59 2.72
C SER A 104 7.47 6.83 4.01
N ILE A 105 6.14 6.89 3.93
CA ILE A 105 5.26 6.97 5.11
C ILE A 105 5.44 5.73 6.00
N LEU A 106 5.41 4.52 5.43
CA LEU A 106 5.61 3.27 6.17
C LEU A 106 6.98 3.24 6.88
N THR A 107 8.03 3.71 6.21
CA THR A 107 9.36 3.82 6.81
C THR A 107 9.39 4.78 7.99
N GLN A 108 8.73 5.93 7.90
CA GLN A 108 8.66 6.89 9.02
C GLN A 108 7.89 6.33 10.22
N ILE A 109 6.86 5.54 9.98
CA ILE A 109 6.15 4.82 11.04
C ILE A 109 7.10 3.82 11.73
N SER A 110 7.87 3.04 10.98
CA SER A 110 8.85 2.11 11.56
C SER A 110 9.99 2.81 12.31
N VAL A 111 10.45 3.98 11.83
CA VAL A 111 11.41 4.81 12.58
C VAL A 111 10.83 5.21 13.93
N THR A 112 9.56 5.65 13.94
CA THR A 112 8.86 6.07 15.16
C THR A 112 8.67 4.90 16.12
N GLN A 113 8.20 3.76 15.64
CA GLN A 113 8.03 2.53 16.43
C GLN A 113 9.37 2.05 17.01
N TYR A 114 10.46 2.09 16.23
CA TYR A 114 11.78 1.73 16.73
C TYR A 114 12.30 2.71 17.78
N GLY A 115 12.08 4.02 17.59
CA GLY A 115 12.50 5.06 18.53
C GLY A 115 11.78 4.98 19.88
N ARG A 116 10.51 4.59 19.87
CA ARG A 116 9.66 4.44 21.08
C ARG A 116 9.72 3.06 21.72
N PHE A 117 10.60 2.18 21.26
CA PHE A 117 10.66 0.80 21.70
C PHE A 117 10.66 0.64 23.23
N TYR A 118 11.49 1.41 23.94
CA TYR A 118 11.60 1.27 25.40
C TYR A 118 10.36 1.73 26.18
N GLU A 119 9.49 2.53 25.58
CA GLU A 119 8.25 3.00 26.22
C GLU A 119 7.19 1.89 26.37
N HIS A 120 7.36 0.76 25.66
CA HIS A 120 6.35 -0.30 25.53
C HIS A 120 6.74 -1.61 26.23
N TYR A 121 8.01 -1.75 26.62
CA TYR A 121 8.57 -3.04 27.02
C TYR A 121 9.23 -3.03 28.40
N GLU A 122 8.90 -2.03 29.24
CA GLU A 122 9.38 -1.96 30.62
C GLU A 122 8.99 -3.19 31.47
N GLN A 123 7.94 -3.91 31.08
CA GLN A 123 7.44 -5.11 31.78
C GLN A 123 8.06 -6.43 31.28
N LEU A 124 8.88 -6.41 30.22
CA LEU A 124 9.50 -7.61 29.67
C LEU A 124 10.81 -7.98 30.37
N ASN A 125 11.13 -9.26 30.39
CA ASN A 125 12.45 -9.72 30.81
C ASN A 125 13.52 -9.34 29.77
N ALA A 126 14.78 -9.19 30.19
CA ALA A 126 15.87 -8.70 29.34
C ALA A 126 16.02 -9.45 27.99
N ASP A 127 15.85 -10.76 27.95
CA ASP A 127 15.93 -11.55 26.73
C ASP A 127 14.78 -11.23 25.76
N GLN A 128 13.56 -11.02 26.28
CA GLN A 128 12.39 -10.68 25.48
C GLN A 128 12.50 -9.25 24.91
N ILE A 129 13.08 -8.33 25.68
CA ILE A 129 13.40 -6.96 25.24
C ILE A 129 14.37 -7.01 24.05
N ASN A 130 15.45 -7.80 24.15
CA ASN A 130 16.43 -7.89 23.06
C ASN A 130 15.81 -8.46 21.77
N VAL A 131 15.00 -9.51 21.88
CA VAL A 131 14.31 -10.12 20.74
C VAL A 131 13.34 -9.13 20.08
N ALA A 132 12.47 -8.49 20.86
CA ALA A 132 11.49 -7.54 20.33
C ALA A 132 12.16 -6.32 19.68
N ARG A 133 13.26 -5.83 20.29
CA ARG A 133 14.02 -4.70 19.75
C ARG A 133 14.67 -5.06 18.42
N PHE A 134 15.25 -6.25 18.34
CA PHE A 134 15.88 -6.74 17.13
C PHE A 134 14.86 -6.92 16.01
N ALA A 135 13.70 -7.51 16.28
CA ALA A 135 12.62 -7.64 15.30
C ALA A 135 12.14 -6.26 14.79
N THR A 136 11.98 -5.29 15.68
CA THR A 136 11.58 -3.92 15.29
C THR A 136 12.64 -3.24 14.42
N TYR A 137 13.92 -3.47 14.72
CA TYR A 137 15.04 -3.01 13.90
C TYR A 137 15.04 -3.66 12.51
N GLU A 138 14.80 -4.96 12.41
CA GLU A 138 14.73 -5.68 11.14
C GLU A 138 13.58 -5.17 10.26
N ILE A 139 12.42 -4.89 10.85
CA ILE A 139 11.27 -4.26 10.14
C ILE A 139 11.68 -2.89 9.58
N LEU A 140 12.32 -2.05 10.40
CA LEU A 140 12.82 -0.75 9.96
C LEU A 140 13.82 -0.90 8.79
N LEU A 141 14.79 -1.80 8.91
CA LEU A 141 15.77 -2.06 7.86
C LEU A 141 15.10 -2.51 6.56
N GLY A 142 14.12 -3.42 6.65
CA GLY A 142 13.32 -3.86 5.51
C GLY A 142 12.58 -2.71 4.82
N ASN A 143 12.02 -1.78 5.59
CA ASN A 143 11.34 -0.60 5.06
C ASN A 143 12.31 0.39 4.40
N ILE A 144 13.51 0.59 4.94
CA ILE A 144 14.55 1.41 4.31
C ILE A 144 14.98 0.81 2.96
N VAL A 145 15.26 -0.51 2.93
CA VAL A 145 15.61 -1.21 1.69
C VAL A 145 14.47 -1.10 0.66
N SER A 146 13.22 -1.19 1.12
CA SER A 146 12.04 -1.03 0.25
C SER A 146 11.95 0.37 -0.36
N VAL A 147 12.18 1.44 0.42
CA VAL A 147 12.22 2.82 -0.13
C VAL A 147 13.28 2.95 -1.22
N ILE A 148 14.49 2.43 -0.98
CA ILE A 148 15.58 2.46 -1.98
C ILE A 148 15.15 1.73 -3.25
N SER A 149 14.55 0.55 -3.11
CA SER A 149 14.03 -0.24 -4.23
C SER A 149 13.00 0.55 -5.05
N TYR A 150 12.01 1.16 -4.40
CA TYR A 150 10.98 1.94 -5.12
C TYR A 150 11.53 3.23 -5.73
N LEU A 151 12.53 3.88 -5.13
CA LEU A 151 13.20 5.03 -5.73
C LEU A 151 13.93 4.63 -7.02
N LEU A 152 14.64 3.51 -7.02
CA LEU A 152 15.30 2.98 -8.21
C LEU A 152 14.27 2.62 -9.29
N ASN A 153 13.17 1.96 -8.90
CA ASN A 153 12.07 1.65 -9.81
C ASN A 153 11.49 2.93 -10.44
N TYR A 154 11.17 3.94 -9.62
CA TYR A 154 10.68 5.24 -10.06
C TYR A 154 11.61 5.92 -11.07
N ILE A 155 12.92 5.94 -10.81
CA ILE A 155 13.92 6.50 -11.74
C ILE A 155 13.88 5.75 -13.07
N GLY A 156 13.84 4.42 -13.03
CA GLY A 156 13.77 3.57 -14.22
C GLY A 156 12.54 3.87 -15.08
N VAL A 157 11.34 3.77 -14.50
CA VAL A 157 10.09 4.00 -15.25
C VAL A 157 9.93 5.45 -15.71
N LYS A 158 10.42 6.42 -14.93
CA LYS A 158 10.42 7.84 -15.34
C LYS A 158 11.25 8.04 -16.61
N ASN A 159 12.42 7.43 -16.69
CA ASN A 159 13.31 7.58 -17.83
C ASN A 159 12.70 6.97 -19.10
N ILE A 160 12.07 5.80 -18.99
CA ILE A 160 11.34 5.16 -20.10
C ILE A 160 10.20 6.09 -20.57
N TYR A 161 9.33 6.49 -19.64
CA TYR A 161 8.21 7.41 -19.95
C TYR A 161 8.66 8.70 -20.65
N ILE A 162 9.76 9.32 -20.20
CA ILE A 162 10.31 10.53 -20.82
C ILE A 162 10.79 10.27 -22.25
N VAL A 163 11.46 9.14 -22.49
CA VAL A 163 11.97 8.79 -23.83
C VAL A 163 10.80 8.64 -24.81
N ASP A 164 9.76 7.91 -24.42
CA ASP A 164 8.61 7.61 -25.29
C ASP A 164 7.72 8.84 -25.54
N HIS A 165 7.69 9.81 -24.62
CA HIS A 165 6.81 10.98 -24.71
C HIS A 165 7.50 12.28 -25.18
N ASN A 166 8.84 12.38 -25.11
CA ASN A 166 9.57 13.61 -25.47
C ASN A 166 10.58 13.44 -26.61
N SER A 167 10.82 12.24 -27.11
CA SER A 167 11.69 12.04 -28.27
C SER A 167 10.85 11.88 -29.54
N PRO A 168 11.10 12.65 -30.62
CA PRO A 168 10.46 12.36 -31.90
C PRO A 168 10.91 10.97 -32.35
N ILE A 169 9.95 10.05 -32.48
CA ILE A 169 10.21 8.62 -32.80
C ILE A 169 10.74 8.45 -34.25
N TYR A 170 10.68 9.51 -35.06
CA TYR A 170 11.44 9.65 -36.29
C TYR A 170 12.34 10.87 -36.15
N GLY A 171 13.65 10.66 -36.16
CA GLY A 171 14.59 11.76 -36.41
C GLY A 171 14.28 12.43 -37.74
N ASP A 172 14.60 13.73 -37.84
CA ASP A 172 14.52 14.52 -39.07
C ASP A 172 15.10 13.80 -40.31
#